data_AF-A0A9E0J8V3-F1
#
_entry.id   AF-A0A9E0J8V3-F1
#
_cell.length_a   1.000
_cell.length_b   1.000
_cell.length_c   1.000
_cell.angle_alpha   90.00
_cell.angle_beta   90.00
_cell.angle_gamma   90.00
#
_symmetry.space_group_name_H-M   'P 1'
#
loop_
_entity.id
_entity.type
_entity.pdbx_description
1 polymer ?
#
loop_
_entity_poly.entity_id
_entity_poly.type
_entity_poly.pdbx_seq_one_letter_code
_entity_poly.pdbx_strand_id
1 'polypeptide(L)'
;MSEQIESIDRRRLLSRLAGEYHVNTARRVARSMSRDLVTDMTILAITRANVRETTASPEPVTHTHDGVPGVPADTLRIPVSVYAIAKDLGLPYENIRRRVKKLLDAGVCATVEGGLVVPGATMIRQSNLDLIGEIQIATEAFVAEAGRFGVSAAEHYRPPTPDLPRQIIRLAMNFFLDATLYSAKVMQLDVVGVLVLRAINMANVSHLTHDPALAVTYAGIEGVPPDSERRPVSVYSISRFLLLPYETARRAITRLEARGLVKRGPRGLTVGADVVTRPEVVSGILQLVALTETFLADLARAGVAYRPNPAPD
;
A
#
# COMPACT_ATOMS: atom_id res chain seq x y z
N MET A 1 -14.38 -18.93 24.22
CA MET A 1 -13.09 -18.24 24.45
C MET A 1 -12.03 -18.68 23.43
N SER A 2 -11.90 -19.97 23.13
CA SER A 2 -10.96 -20.51 22.12
C SER A 2 -11.16 -19.95 20.70
N GLU A 3 -12.39 -19.90 20.18
CA GLU A 3 -12.68 -19.37 18.82
C GLU A 3 -12.43 -17.86 18.68
N GLN A 4 -12.67 -17.07 19.73
CA GLN A 4 -12.42 -15.62 19.71
C GLN A 4 -10.94 -15.29 19.72
N ILE A 5 -10.12 -16.08 20.44
CA ILE A 5 -8.66 -15.91 20.47
C ILE A 5 -8.07 -16.28 19.10
N GLU A 6 -8.47 -17.42 18.54
CA GLU A 6 -8.06 -17.87 17.20
C GLU A 6 -8.43 -16.86 16.09
N SER A 7 -9.61 -16.25 16.18
CA SER A 7 -10.06 -15.22 15.23
C SER A 7 -9.19 -13.96 15.26
N ILE A 8 -8.79 -13.48 16.44
CA ILE A 8 -8.02 -12.24 16.54
C ILE A 8 -6.52 -12.49 16.27
N ASP A 9 -5.99 -13.68 16.55
CA ASP A 9 -4.65 -14.10 16.15
C ASP A 9 -4.47 -14.07 14.63
N ARG A 10 -5.45 -14.60 13.89
CA ARG A 10 -5.51 -14.54 12.42
C ARG A 10 -5.55 -13.09 11.91
N ARG A 11 -6.27 -12.19 12.58
CA ARG A 11 -6.34 -10.76 12.19
C ARG A 11 -4.98 -10.07 12.35
N ARG A 12 -4.20 -10.41 13.38
CA ARG A 12 -2.87 -9.84 13.55
C ARG A 12 -1.87 -10.34 12.53
N LEU A 13 -1.87 -11.64 12.25
CA LEU A 13 -1.10 -12.21 11.14
C LEU A 13 -1.43 -11.50 9.83
N LEU A 14 -2.71 -11.38 9.51
CA LEU A 14 -3.16 -10.69 8.30
C LEU A 14 -2.71 -9.22 8.28
N SER A 15 -2.80 -8.51 9.40
CA SER A 15 -2.30 -7.14 9.52
C SER A 15 -0.79 -7.03 9.28
N ARG A 16 0.00 -8.01 9.72
CA ARG A 16 1.45 -8.03 9.50
C ARG A 16 1.76 -8.24 8.02
N LEU A 17 1.17 -9.26 7.39
CA LEU A 17 1.32 -9.53 5.96
C LEU A 17 0.89 -8.33 5.12
N ALA A 18 -0.29 -7.78 5.42
CA ALA A 18 -0.80 -6.58 4.76
C ALA A 18 0.13 -5.38 4.96
N GLY A 19 0.74 -5.25 6.13
CA GLY A 19 1.70 -4.19 6.40
C GLY A 19 3.02 -4.31 5.69
N GLU A 20 3.52 -5.53 5.55
CA GLU A 20 4.70 -5.81 4.75
C GLU A 20 4.42 -5.56 3.27
N TYR A 21 3.33 -6.11 2.73
CA TYR A 21 2.87 -5.85 1.37
C TYR A 21 2.74 -4.34 1.09
N HIS A 22 2.07 -3.61 1.97
CA HIS A 22 1.84 -2.17 1.86
C HIS A 22 3.16 -1.36 1.73
N VAL A 23 4.12 -1.60 2.63
CA VAL A 23 5.40 -0.87 2.65
C VAL A 23 6.30 -1.29 1.47
N ASN A 24 6.27 -2.57 1.09
CA ASN A 24 6.97 -3.08 -0.07
C ASN A 24 6.40 -2.56 -1.40
N THR A 25 5.09 -2.31 -1.47
CA THR A 25 4.42 -1.65 -2.59
C THR A 25 4.87 -0.20 -2.70
N ALA A 26 4.98 0.54 -1.59
CA ALA A 26 5.53 1.90 -1.57
C ALA A 26 6.92 1.96 -2.23
N ARG A 27 7.79 0.99 -1.90
CA ARG A 27 9.14 0.87 -2.47
C ARG A 27 9.13 0.53 -3.96
N ARG A 28 8.25 -0.37 -4.42
CA ARG A 28 8.13 -0.74 -5.84
C ARG A 28 7.72 0.46 -6.68
N VAL A 29 6.65 1.14 -6.27
CA VAL A 29 6.15 2.36 -6.90
C VAL A 29 7.26 3.41 -6.97
N ALA A 30 7.96 3.68 -5.85
CA ALA A 30 9.04 4.65 -5.82
C ALA A 30 10.22 4.31 -6.74
N ARG A 31 10.53 3.02 -6.92
CA ARG A 31 11.61 2.59 -7.82
C ARG A 31 11.25 2.77 -9.29
N SER A 32 10.00 2.49 -9.66
CA SER A 32 9.58 2.41 -11.06
C SER A 32 9.12 3.75 -11.66
N MET A 33 8.76 4.72 -10.83
CA MET A 33 8.17 5.99 -11.29
C MET A 33 9.13 7.18 -11.15
N SER A 34 9.20 7.85 -9.99
CA SER A 34 9.94 9.12 -9.85
C SER A 34 11.08 9.12 -8.82
N ARG A 35 11.25 8.04 -8.05
CA ARG A 35 12.14 7.98 -6.87
C ARG A 35 11.82 9.03 -5.82
N ASP A 36 10.58 9.51 -5.81
CA ASP A 36 10.04 10.43 -4.81
C ASP A 36 8.63 9.99 -4.46
N LEU A 37 8.51 9.26 -3.36
CA LEU A 37 7.28 8.65 -2.87
C LEU A 37 6.07 9.60 -2.85
N VAL A 38 6.28 10.88 -2.53
CA VAL A 38 5.19 11.86 -2.48
C VAL A 38 4.72 12.23 -3.89
N THR A 39 5.65 12.33 -4.84
CA THR A 39 5.32 12.52 -6.25
C THR A 39 4.57 11.31 -6.80
N ASP A 40 4.99 10.10 -6.44
CA ASP A 40 4.32 8.89 -6.92
C ASP A 40 2.90 8.76 -6.35
N MET A 41 2.71 9.04 -5.06
CA MET A 41 1.37 9.13 -4.45
C MET A 41 0.50 10.20 -5.13
N THR A 42 1.09 11.30 -5.60
CA THR A 42 0.37 12.33 -6.36
C THR A 42 -0.13 11.76 -7.68
N ILE A 43 0.71 11.03 -8.42
CA ILE A 43 0.32 10.39 -9.69
C ILE A 43 -0.78 9.34 -9.46
N LEU A 44 -0.62 8.52 -8.41
CA LEU A 44 -1.62 7.50 -8.05
C LEU A 44 -2.98 8.13 -7.68
N ALA A 45 -2.97 9.21 -6.90
CA ALA A 45 -4.19 9.93 -6.52
C ALA A 45 -4.89 10.54 -7.74
N ILE A 46 -4.14 11.16 -8.66
CA ILE A 46 -4.70 11.68 -9.91
C ILE A 46 -5.29 10.53 -10.75
N THR A 47 -4.55 9.43 -10.89
CA THR A 47 -4.98 8.25 -11.65
C THR A 47 -6.29 7.67 -11.10
N ARG A 48 -6.35 7.46 -9.77
CA ARG A 48 -7.57 6.98 -9.09
C ARG A 48 -8.75 7.92 -9.33
N ALA A 49 -8.54 9.22 -9.22
CA ALA A 49 -9.58 10.21 -9.46
C ALA A 49 -10.06 10.23 -10.92
N ASN A 50 -9.15 10.02 -11.88
CA ASN A 50 -9.47 10.05 -13.31
C ASN A 50 -10.35 8.89 -13.76
N VAL A 51 -10.18 7.71 -13.18
CA VAL A 51 -10.90 6.51 -13.64
C VAL A 51 -12.08 6.12 -12.75
N ARG A 52 -12.40 6.91 -11.72
CA ARG A 52 -13.35 6.54 -10.65
C ARG A 52 -14.72 6.07 -11.15
N GLU A 53 -15.30 6.70 -12.17
CA GLU A 53 -16.60 6.29 -12.72
C GLU A 53 -16.45 5.06 -13.63
N THR A 54 -15.40 5.03 -14.45
CA THR A 54 -15.11 3.87 -15.30
C THR A 54 -14.86 2.59 -14.50
N THR A 55 -14.30 2.73 -13.29
CA THR A 55 -14.02 1.61 -12.39
C THR A 55 -15.08 1.38 -11.32
N ALA A 56 -16.15 2.18 -11.29
CA ALA A 56 -17.26 1.98 -10.37
C ALA A 56 -18.18 0.83 -10.82
N SER A 57 -18.20 0.52 -12.11
CA SER A 57 -18.91 -0.63 -12.64
C SER A 57 -18.14 -1.94 -12.35
N PRO A 58 -18.81 -3.00 -11.89
CA PRO A 58 -18.21 -4.33 -11.77
C PRO A 58 -17.98 -5.01 -13.13
N GLU A 59 -18.41 -4.40 -14.24
CA GLU A 59 -18.12 -4.91 -15.57
C GLU A 59 -16.65 -4.64 -15.95
N PRO A 60 -15.95 -5.62 -16.53
CA PRO A 60 -14.56 -5.45 -16.92
C PRO A 60 -14.43 -4.33 -17.96
N VAL A 61 -13.41 -3.48 -17.81
CA VAL A 61 -13.06 -2.47 -18.80
C VAL A 61 -12.55 -3.21 -20.05
N THR A 62 -13.42 -3.39 -21.04
CA THR A 62 -13.09 -4.08 -22.30
C THR A 62 -12.46 -3.15 -23.34
N HIS A 63 -12.43 -1.85 -23.08
CA HIS A 63 -11.86 -0.87 -23.99
C HIS A 63 -10.36 -1.08 -24.19
N THR A 64 -9.92 -1.08 -25.44
CA THR A 64 -8.52 -1.06 -25.83
C THR A 64 -8.08 0.38 -26.09
N HIS A 65 -6.91 0.76 -25.60
CA HIS A 65 -6.26 2.03 -25.96
C HIS A 65 -4.87 1.73 -26.54
N ASP A 66 -4.57 2.23 -27.73
CA ASP A 66 -3.30 1.97 -28.43
C ASP A 66 -2.92 0.47 -28.49
N GLY A 67 -3.90 -0.40 -28.74
CA GLY A 67 -3.70 -1.86 -28.81
C GLY A 67 -3.55 -2.55 -27.45
N VAL A 68 -3.70 -1.81 -26.34
CA VAL A 68 -3.56 -2.32 -24.98
C VAL A 68 -4.94 -2.45 -24.30
N PRO A 69 -5.41 -3.68 -23.97
CA PRO A 69 -6.70 -3.89 -23.30
C PRO A 69 -6.75 -3.24 -21.92
N GLY A 70 -7.92 -2.69 -21.54
CA GLY A 70 -8.24 -2.22 -20.19
C GLY A 70 -7.58 -0.91 -19.75
N VAL A 71 -7.01 -0.16 -20.69
CA VAL A 71 -6.68 1.24 -20.49
C VAL A 71 -7.89 2.06 -20.96
N PRO A 72 -8.57 2.81 -20.06
CA PRO A 72 -9.67 3.68 -20.47
C PRO A 72 -9.21 4.69 -21.54
N ALA A 73 -10.11 5.11 -22.42
CA ALA A 73 -9.81 6.20 -23.35
C ALA A 73 -9.61 7.53 -22.60
N ASP A 74 -8.75 8.42 -23.10
CA ASP A 74 -8.50 9.73 -22.46
C ASP A 74 -9.77 10.56 -22.32
N THR A 75 -10.72 10.40 -23.24
CA THR A 75 -12.04 11.03 -23.20
C THR A 75 -12.96 10.52 -22.08
N LEU A 76 -12.67 9.35 -21.50
CA LEU A 76 -13.43 8.78 -20.38
C LEU A 76 -12.83 9.17 -19.01
N ARG A 77 -11.71 9.88 -18.99
CA ARG A 77 -11.07 10.32 -17.74
C ARG A 77 -11.76 11.53 -17.17
N ILE A 78 -11.96 11.51 -15.86
CA ILE A 78 -12.54 12.62 -15.12
C ILE A 78 -11.43 13.52 -14.59
N PRO A 79 -11.33 14.77 -15.05
CA PRO A 79 -10.28 15.67 -14.59
C PRO A 79 -10.38 15.95 -13.09
N VAL A 80 -9.24 16.16 -12.43
CA VAL A 80 -9.17 16.44 -10.99
C VAL A 80 -8.32 17.68 -10.71
N SER A 81 -8.73 18.51 -9.76
CA SER A 81 -7.98 19.72 -9.41
C SER A 81 -6.79 19.41 -8.50
N VAL A 82 -5.73 20.23 -8.59
CA VAL A 82 -4.59 20.20 -7.66
C VAL A 82 -5.05 20.30 -6.20
N TYR A 83 -6.08 21.12 -5.95
CA TYR A 83 -6.65 21.31 -4.62
C TYR A 83 -7.30 20.04 -4.07
N ALA A 84 -8.09 19.33 -4.89
CA ALA A 84 -8.69 18.06 -4.49
C ALA A 84 -7.61 17.04 -4.12
N ILE A 85 -6.56 16.91 -4.93
CA ILE A 85 -5.44 16.00 -4.64
C ILE A 85 -4.70 16.37 -3.35
N ALA A 86 -4.45 17.67 -3.12
CA ALA A 86 -3.81 18.14 -1.89
C ALA A 86 -4.66 17.83 -0.65
N LYS A 87 -5.97 18.05 -0.74
CA LYS A 87 -6.93 17.74 0.32
C LYS A 87 -6.98 16.23 0.59
N ASP A 88 -7.08 15.41 -0.45
CA ASP A 88 -7.19 13.95 -0.34
C ASP A 88 -5.93 13.32 0.27
N LEU A 89 -4.75 13.83 -0.11
CA LEU A 89 -3.48 13.38 0.46
C LEU A 89 -3.15 13.99 1.83
N GLY A 90 -3.92 14.99 2.29
CA GLY A 90 -3.62 15.72 3.52
C GLY A 90 -2.27 16.47 3.48
N LEU A 91 -1.86 16.94 2.30
CA LEU A 91 -0.59 17.62 2.07
C LEU A 91 -0.79 19.10 1.72
N PRO A 92 0.18 19.99 2.03
CA PRO A 92 0.01 21.40 1.71
C PRO A 92 -0.13 21.62 0.20
N TYR A 93 -1.08 22.47 -0.20
CA TYR A 93 -1.38 22.77 -1.60
C TYR A 93 -0.13 23.13 -2.41
N GLU A 94 0.73 24.00 -1.88
CA GLU A 94 1.94 24.44 -2.56
C GLU A 94 2.93 23.28 -2.83
N ASN A 95 2.97 22.28 -1.95
CA ASN A 95 3.78 21.09 -2.18
C ASN A 95 3.25 20.27 -3.36
N ILE A 96 1.93 20.05 -3.44
CA ILE A 96 1.33 19.32 -4.56
C ILE A 96 1.42 20.12 -5.86
N ARG A 97 1.13 21.42 -5.83
CA ARG A 97 1.20 22.30 -7.00
C ARG A 97 2.60 22.29 -7.64
N ARG A 98 3.66 22.39 -6.84
CA ARG A 98 5.05 22.31 -7.33
C ARG A 98 5.39 20.95 -7.94
N ARG A 99 4.85 19.86 -7.40
CA ARG A 99 5.05 18.50 -7.95
C ARG A 99 4.30 18.32 -9.26
N VAL A 100 3.03 18.72 -9.30
CA VAL A 100 2.21 18.73 -10.51
C VAL A 100 2.90 19.49 -11.63
N LYS A 101 3.47 20.67 -11.35
CA LYS A 101 4.24 21.42 -12.37
C LYS A 101 5.34 20.55 -12.99
N LYS A 102 6.15 19.87 -12.17
CA LYS A 102 7.20 18.96 -12.68
C LYS A 102 6.63 17.78 -13.48
N LEU A 103 5.46 17.26 -13.08
CA LEU A 103 4.78 16.17 -13.79
C LEU A 103 4.23 16.61 -15.15
N LEU A 104 3.74 17.85 -15.25
CA LEU A 104 3.35 18.48 -16.51
C LEU A 104 4.57 18.68 -17.42
N ASP A 105 5.65 19.24 -16.88
CA ASP A 105 6.91 19.47 -17.62
C ASP A 105 7.50 18.14 -18.15
N ALA A 106 7.31 17.03 -17.42
CA ALA A 106 7.75 15.68 -17.80
C ALA A 106 6.73 14.89 -18.66
N GLY A 107 5.59 15.51 -19.01
CA GLY A 107 4.51 14.88 -19.78
C GLY A 107 3.87 13.65 -19.10
N VAL A 108 4.02 13.51 -17.78
CA VAL A 108 3.39 12.43 -17.00
C VAL A 108 1.90 12.74 -16.78
N CYS A 109 1.58 14.01 -16.56
CA CYS A 109 0.22 14.52 -16.46
C CYS A 109 -0.04 15.52 -17.60
N ALA A 110 -1.32 15.75 -17.89
CA ALA A 110 -1.78 16.80 -18.79
C ALA A 110 -2.85 17.65 -18.10
N THR A 111 -2.89 18.94 -18.46
CA THR A 111 -4.01 19.82 -18.11
C THR A 111 -5.04 19.75 -19.22
N VAL A 112 -6.29 19.49 -18.85
CA VAL A 112 -7.46 19.50 -19.73
C VAL A 112 -8.52 20.44 -19.13
N GLU A 113 -9.60 20.69 -19.85
CA GLU A 113 -10.74 21.40 -19.29
C GLU A 113 -11.22 20.68 -18.01
N GLY A 114 -11.36 21.41 -16.91
CA GLY A 114 -11.78 20.85 -15.62
C GLY A 114 -10.67 20.32 -14.71
N GLY A 115 -9.41 20.19 -15.17
CA GLY A 115 -8.29 19.85 -14.27
C GLY A 115 -7.18 18.99 -14.88
N LEU A 116 -6.63 18.10 -14.06
CA LEU A 116 -5.51 17.23 -14.39
C LEU A 116 -5.98 15.83 -14.79
N VAL A 117 -5.31 15.27 -15.78
CA VAL A 117 -5.39 13.85 -16.13
C VAL A 117 -4.01 13.21 -16.22
N VAL A 118 -3.91 11.91 -15.93
CA VAL A 118 -2.78 11.06 -16.34
C VAL A 118 -3.16 10.36 -17.65
N PRO A 119 -2.58 10.75 -18.81
CA PRO A 119 -2.95 10.21 -20.11
C PRO A 119 -2.73 8.70 -20.25
N GLY A 120 -3.46 8.05 -21.15
CA GLY A 120 -3.27 6.65 -21.53
C GLY A 120 -1.86 6.36 -22.01
N ALA A 121 -1.27 7.28 -22.76
CA ALA A 121 0.12 7.23 -23.21
C ALA A 121 1.13 7.12 -22.04
N THR A 122 0.83 7.70 -20.88
CA THR A 122 1.65 7.52 -19.67
C THR A 122 1.53 6.09 -19.16
N MET A 123 0.34 5.52 -19.13
CA MET A 123 0.08 4.16 -18.59
C MET A 123 0.78 3.04 -19.37
N ILE A 124 1.00 3.25 -20.67
CA ILE A 124 1.63 2.26 -21.56
C ILE A 124 3.16 2.41 -21.66
N ARG A 125 3.78 3.35 -20.93
CA ARG A 125 5.24 3.45 -20.84
C ARG A 125 5.83 2.16 -20.26
N GLN A 126 6.99 1.74 -20.77
CA GLN A 126 7.64 0.49 -20.34
C GLN A 126 7.79 0.39 -18.82
N SER A 127 8.21 1.46 -18.15
CA SER A 127 8.36 1.48 -16.68
C SER A 127 7.06 1.19 -15.92
N ASN A 128 5.90 1.56 -16.48
CA ASN A 128 4.60 1.27 -15.89
C ASN A 128 4.16 -0.17 -16.21
N LEU A 129 4.49 -0.69 -17.39
CA LEU A 129 4.26 -2.10 -17.73
C LEU A 129 5.09 -3.02 -16.82
N ASP A 130 6.35 -2.68 -16.55
CA ASP A 130 7.21 -3.41 -15.63
C ASP A 130 6.63 -3.40 -14.20
N LEU A 131 6.16 -2.24 -13.75
CA LEU A 131 5.50 -2.10 -12.44
C LEU A 131 4.23 -2.96 -12.34
N ILE A 132 3.43 -3.06 -13.41
CA ILE A 132 2.24 -3.93 -13.44
C ILE A 132 2.66 -5.39 -13.18
N GLY A 133 3.70 -5.87 -13.86
CA GLY A 133 4.22 -7.23 -13.65
C GLY A 133 4.74 -7.45 -12.22
N GLU A 134 5.54 -6.51 -11.69
CA GLU A 134 6.06 -6.59 -10.33
C GLU A 134 4.96 -6.62 -9.26
N ILE A 135 3.91 -5.81 -9.44
CA ILE A 135 2.77 -5.77 -8.52
C ILE A 135 1.90 -7.01 -8.67
N GLN A 136 1.70 -7.52 -9.88
CA GLN A 136 0.98 -8.77 -10.09
C GLN A 136 1.63 -9.92 -9.29
N ILE A 137 2.94 -10.15 -9.50
CA ILE A 137 3.69 -11.21 -8.80
C ILE A 137 3.60 -11.02 -7.28
N ALA A 138 3.79 -9.79 -6.80
CA ALA A 138 3.74 -9.50 -5.36
C ALA A 138 2.34 -9.72 -4.77
N THR A 139 1.29 -9.43 -5.53
CA THR A 139 -0.11 -9.58 -5.09
C THR A 139 -0.52 -11.04 -5.07
N GLU A 140 -0.15 -11.82 -6.08
CA GLU A 140 -0.38 -13.27 -6.11
C GLU A 140 0.35 -13.97 -4.95
N ALA A 141 1.60 -13.58 -4.67
CA ALA A 141 2.35 -14.10 -3.52
C ALA A 141 1.68 -13.75 -2.18
N PHE A 142 1.20 -12.51 -2.04
CA PHE A 142 0.47 -12.05 -0.86
C PHE A 142 -0.84 -12.83 -0.66
N VAL A 143 -1.63 -13.04 -1.72
CA VAL A 143 -2.86 -13.84 -1.68
C VAL A 143 -2.57 -15.29 -1.29
N ALA A 144 -1.53 -15.89 -1.88
CA ALA A 144 -1.12 -17.26 -1.56
C ALA A 144 -0.68 -17.41 -0.10
N GLU A 145 0.04 -16.42 0.43
CA GLU A 145 0.49 -16.41 1.82
C GLU A 145 -0.67 -16.22 2.80
N ALA A 146 -1.55 -15.25 2.55
CA ALA A 146 -2.79 -15.07 3.32
C ALA A 146 -3.62 -16.37 3.35
N GLY A 147 -3.75 -17.04 2.21
CA GLY A 147 -4.45 -18.32 2.08
C GLY A 147 -3.84 -19.46 2.89
N ARG A 148 -2.50 -19.55 2.96
CA ARG A 148 -1.79 -20.51 3.83
C ARG A 148 -2.07 -20.30 5.32
N PHE A 149 -2.42 -19.08 5.73
CA PHE A 149 -2.87 -18.77 7.09
C PHE A 149 -4.39 -18.87 7.26
N GLY A 150 -5.09 -19.53 6.34
CA GLY A 150 -6.53 -19.73 6.38
C GLY A 150 -7.36 -18.49 6.01
N VAL A 151 -6.73 -17.42 5.51
CA VAL A 151 -7.42 -16.22 5.00
C VAL A 151 -7.54 -16.31 3.48
N SER A 152 -8.70 -16.76 3.00
CA SER A 152 -9.04 -16.76 1.58
C SER A 152 -10.42 -16.13 1.36
N ALA A 153 -10.62 -15.61 0.14
CA ALA A 153 -11.89 -15.09 -0.36
C ALA A 153 -12.35 -15.88 -1.61
N ALA A 154 -12.00 -17.17 -1.67
CA ALA A 154 -12.27 -18.04 -2.82
C ALA A 154 -13.77 -18.15 -3.17
N GLU A 155 -14.66 -17.93 -2.21
CA GLU A 155 -16.10 -17.84 -2.38
C GLU A 155 -16.54 -16.69 -3.30
N HIS A 156 -15.70 -15.68 -3.49
CA HIS A 156 -15.95 -14.55 -4.39
C HIS A 156 -15.28 -14.71 -5.76
N TYR A 157 -14.61 -15.84 -6.00
CA TYR A 157 -13.86 -16.09 -7.22
C TYR A 157 -14.73 -15.99 -8.47
N ARG A 158 -14.21 -15.30 -9.50
CA ARG A 158 -14.76 -15.32 -10.87
C ARG A 158 -13.64 -15.65 -11.87
N PRO A 159 -13.95 -16.24 -13.02
CA PRO A 159 -12.95 -16.45 -14.07
C PRO A 159 -12.25 -15.13 -14.45
N PRO A 160 -10.90 -15.12 -14.59
CA PRO A 160 -10.17 -13.92 -14.93
C PRO A 160 -10.50 -13.45 -16.35
N THR A 161 -10.38 -12.14 -16.57
CA THR A 161 -10.52 -11.53 -17.90
C THR A 161 -9.15 -11.21 -18.49
N PRO A 162 -9.05 -10.90 -19.80
CA PRO A 162 -7.80 -10.46 -20.42
C PRO A 162 -7.18 -9.20 -19.77
N ASP A 163 -7.96 -8.43 -19.02
CA ASP A 163 -7.51 -7.22 -18.31
C ASP A 163 -7.03 -7.50 -16.86
N LEU A 164 -6.81 -8.77 -16.50
CA LEU A 164 -6.46 -9.13 -15.13
C LEU A 164 -5.27 -8.32 -14.56
N PRO A 165 -4.13 -8.14 -15.26
CA PRO A 165 -3.00 -7.40 -14.70
C PRO A 165 -3.34 -5.94 -14.32
N ARG A 166 -4.22 -5.27 -15.10
CA ARG A 166 -4.62 -3.88 -14.80
C ARG A 166 -5.68 -3.80 -13.71
N GLN A 167 -6.52 -4.82 -13.57
CA GLN A 167 -7.39 -4.95 -12.40
C GLN A 167 -6.55 -5.10 -11.12
N ILE A 168 -5.54 -5.98 -11.13
CA ILE A 168 -4.66 -6.20 -9.97
C ILE A 168 -3.95 -4.91 -9.55
N ILE A 169 -3.26 -4.21 -10.47
CA ILE A 169 -2.56 -2.96 -10.12
C ILE A 169 -3.53 -1.90 -9.58
N ARG A 170 -4.73 -1.74 -10.17
CA ARG A 170 -5.72 -0.77 -9.68
C ARG A 170 -6.16 -1.08 -8.25
N LEU A 171 -6.52 -2.34 -7.99
CA LEU A 171 -6.92 -2.79 -6.65
C LEU A 171 -5.77 -2.63 -5.65
N ALA A 172 -4.55 -3.00 -6.02
CA ALA A 172 -3.35 -2.85 -5.19
C ALA A 172 -3.05 -1.38 -4.86
N MET A 173 -3.18 -0.47 -5.84
CA MET A 173 -2.95 0.96 -5.63
C MET A 173 -4.06 1.60 -4.79
N ASN A 174 -5.31 1.18 -4.96
CA ASN A 174 -6.42 1.62 -4.11
C ASN A 174 -6.20 1.17 -2.66
N PHE A 175 -5.88 -0.12 -2.46
CA PHE A 175 -5.53 -0.65 -1.14
C PHE A 175 -4.36 0.12 -0.51
N PHE A 176 -3.30 0.39 -1.28
CA PHE A 176 -2.15 1.15 -0.81
C PHE A 176 -2.52 2.58 -0.37
N LEU A 177 -3.27 3.30 -1.19
CA LEU A 177 -3.72 4.65 -0.86
C LEU A 177 -4.66 4.65 0.35
N ASP A 178 -5.66 3.77 0.38
CA ASP A 178 -6.64 3.70 1.47
C ASP A 178 -5.97 3.32 2.80
N ALA A 179 -5.07 2.33 2.78
CA ALA A 179 -4.30 1.95 3.96
C ALA A 179 -3.42 3.10 4.47
N THR A 180 -2.79 3.87 3.58
CA THR A 180 -1.96 5.03 3.95
C THR A 180 -2.81 6.18 4.50
N LEU A 181 -3.86 6.59 3.78
CA LEU A 181 -4.69 7.75 4.13
C LEU A 181 -5.50 7.50 5.41
N TYR A 182 -6.04 6.30 5.59
CA TYR A 182 -6.72 5.96 6.81
C TYR A 182 -5.77 5.98 8.02
N SER A 183 -4.60 5.34 7.87
CA SER A 183 -3.56 5.33 8.91
C SER A 183 -3.12 6.75 9.27
N ALA A 184 -2.96 7.62 8.27
CA ALA A 184 -2.61 9.02 8.45
C ALA A 184 -3.67 9.76 9.27
N LYS A 185 -4.96 9.54 8.96
CA LYS A 185 -6.08 10.11 9.69
C LYS A 185 -6.14 9.63 11.14
N VAL A 186 -6.15 8.32 11.38
CA VAL A 186 -6.30 7.74 12.72
C VAL A 186 -5.11 8.08 13.62
N MET A 187 -3.90 7.98 13.09
CA MET A 187 -2.70 8.32 13.85
C MET A 187 -2.39 9.81 13.82
N GLN A 188 -3.18 10.66 13.15
CA GLN A 188 -2.92 12.10 12.98
C GLN A 188 -1.50 12.39 12.45
N LEU A 189 -1.04 11.59 11.49
CA LEU A 189 0.25 11.70 10.83
C LEU A 189 0.07 12.21 9.40
N ASP A 190 1.14 12.75 8.82
CA ASP A 190 1.22 12.87 7.37
C ASP A 190 1.49 11.50 6.73
N VAL A 191 1.18 11.37 5.44
CA VAL A 191 1.37 10.11 4.70
C VAL A 191 2.82 9.60 4.74
N VAL A 192 3.79 10.51 4.76
CA VAL A 192 5.22 10.17 4.89
C VAL A 192 5.52 9.58 6.26
N GLY A 193 5.00 10.17 7.34
CA GLY A 193 5.15 9.71 8.71
C GLY A 193 4.56 8.32 8.92
N VAL A 194 3.41 8.02 8.32
CA VAL A 194 2.82 6.67 8.33
C VAL A 194 3.77 5.65 7.71
N LEU A 195 4.27 5.93 6.50
CA LEU A 195 5.13 5.00 5.77
C LEU A 195 6.47 4.80 6.46
N VAL A 196 7.04 5.87 7.04
CA VAL A 196 8.26 5.81 7.86
C VAL A 196 8.05 4.99 9.13
N LEU A 197 6.99 5.27 9.90
CA LEU A 197 6.67 4.53 11.13
C LEU A 197 6.53 3.03 10.84
N ARG A 198 5.82 2.70 9.76
CA ARG A 198 5.57 1.32 9.35
C ARG A 198 6.83 0.62 8.85
N ALA A 199 7.67 1.31 8.08
CA ALA A 199 8.96 0.78 7.64
C ALA A 199 9.91 0.52 8.82
N ILE A 200 9.92 1.39 9.84
CA ILE A 200 10.70 1.15 11.06
C ILE A 200 10.17 -0.08 11.78
N ASN A 201 8.86 -0.15 12.04
CA ASN A 201 8.27 -1.29 12.74
C ASN A 201 8.53 -2.61 11.99
N MET A 202 8.36 -2.63 10.67
CA MET A 202 8.65 -3.80 9.82
C MET A 202 10.13 -4.21 9.94
N ALA A 203 11.06 -3.26 9.81
CA ALA A 203 12.48 -3.55 9.93
C ALA A 203 12.87 -4.02 11.34
N ASN A 204 12.15 -3.60 12.38
CA ASN A 204 12.41 -4.03 13.75
C ASN A 204 12.05 -5.49 14.02
N VAL A 205 11.09 -6.05 13.28
CA VAL A 205 10.53 -7.37 13.55
C VAL A 205 10.65 -8.35 12.37
N SER A 206 11.25 -7.95 11.25
CA SER A 206 11.32 -8.78 10.04
C SER A 206 12.07 -10.09 10.27
N HIS A 207 13.12 -10.10 11.09
CA HIS A 207 13.83 -11.34 11.43
C HIS A 207 12.99 -12.32 12.24
N LEU A 208 11.92 -11.86 12.89
CA LEU A 208 10.98 -12.70 13.63
C LEU A 208 9.86 -13.21 12.71
N THR A 209 9.47 -12.45 11.68
CA THR A 209 8.43 -12.87 10.73
C THR A 209 8.91 -13.86 9.70
N HIS A 210 10.19 -13.80 9.34
CA HIS A 210 10.78 -14.69 8.34
C HIS A 210 11.30 -16.00 8.94
N ASP A 211 11.31 -16.12 10.27
CA ASP A 211 11.59 -17.37 10.97
C ASP A 211 10.27 -18.13 11.17
N PRO A 212 10.08 -19.32 10.56
CA PRO A 212 8.81 -20.05 10.66
C PRO A 212 8.40 -20.41 12.08
N ALA A 213 9.36 -20.67 12.99
CA ALA A 213 9.05 -21.02 14.38
C ALA A 213 8.59 -19.78 15.16
N LEU A 214 9.31 -18.66 15.01
CA LEU A 214 8.98 -17.40 15.71
C LEU A 214 7.77 -16.69 15.10
N ALA A 215 7.50 -16.88 13.80
CA ALA A 215 6.33 -16.35 13.14
C ALA A 215 5.04 -16.92 13.75
N VAL A 216 5.05 -18.20 14.14
CA VAL A 216 3.95 -18.84 14.89
C VAL A 216 3.88 -18.30 16.33
N THR A 217 5.01 -18.16 17.02
CA THR A 217 5.05 -17.63 18.39
C THR A 217 4.50 -16.19 18.49
N TYR A 218 4.83 -15.34 17.51
CA TYR A 218 4.41 -13.94 17.46
C TYR A 218 3.23 -13.68 16.51
N ALA A 219 2.49 -14.74 16.17
CA ALA A 219 1.28 -14.68 15.38
C ALA A 219 0.12 -14.03 16.17
N GLY A 220 0.04 -14.29 17.47
CA GLY A 220 -1.15 -14.02 18.28
C GLY A 220 -1.27 -12.63 18.89
N ILE A 221 -2.42 -12.39 19.55
CA ILE A 221 -2.76 -11.16 20.31
C ILE A 221 -1.77 -10.86 21.44
N GLU A 222 -1.25 -11.90 22.06
CA GLU A 222 -0.23 -11.76 23.10
C GLU A 222 1.18 -11.80 22.51
N GLY A 223 1.30 -12.23 21.26
CA GLY A 223 2.53 -12.33 20.49
C GLY A 223 3.06 -10.98 19.96
N VAL A 224 2.94 -9.90 20.71
CA VAL A 224 3.71 -8.67 20.40
C VAL A 224 5.17 -8.97 20.72
N PRO A 225 6.09 -8.89 19.75
CA PRO A 225 7.51 -9.12 20.05
C PRO A 225 7.99 -8.16 21.15
N PRO A 226 8.62 -8.69 22.21
CA PRO A 226 9.14 -7.86 23.28
C PRO A 226 10.23 -6.94 22.76
N ASP A 227 10.40 -5.78 23.40
CA ASP A 227 11.37 -4.77 22.94
C ASP A 227 12.82 -5.29 22.91
N SER A 228 13.15 -6.27 23.75
CA SER A 228 14.45 -6.96 23.77
C SER A 228 14.76 -7.73 22.49
N GLU A 229 13.75 -8.17 21.75
CA GLU A 229 13.91 -8.95 20.52
C GLU A 229 13.84 -8.12 19.24
N ARG A 230 13.48 -6.84 19.38
CA ARG A 230 13.42 -5.90 18.25
C ARG A 230 14.83 -5.52 17.80
N ARG A 231 15.08 -5.54 16.49
CA ARG A 231 16.35 -5.09 15.90
C ARG A 231 16.27 -3.62 15.52
N PRO A 232 17.03 -2.70 16.15
CA PRO A 232 16.99 -1.29 15.79
C PRO A 232 17.41 -1.06 14.33
N VAL A 233 16.84 -0.03 13.70
CA VAL A 233 17.12 0.32 12.30
C VAL A 233 17.63 1.76 12.18
N SER A 234 18.56 2.02 11.28
CA SER A 234 19.12 3.38 11.11
C SER A 234 18.20 4.28 10.26
N VAL A 235 18.31 5.61 10.47
CA VAL A 235 17.65 6.61 9.61
C VAL A 235 18.03 6.41 8.14
N TYR A 236 19.31 6.11 7.88
CA TYR A 236 19.83 5.89 6.53
C TYR A 236 19.23 4.65 5.87
N SER A 237 19.06 3.56 6.62
CA SER A 237 18.42 2.34 6.14
C SER A 237 16.97 2.62 5.73
N ILE A 238 16.23 3.38 6.54
CA ILE A 238 14.84 3.77 6.23
C ILE A 238 14.77 4.70 5.01
N SER A 239 15.65 5.70 4.92
CA SER A 239 15.67 6.61 3.77
C SER A 239 15.98 5.86 2.47
N ARG A 240 16.95 4.94 2.51
CA ARG A 240 17.31 4.09 1.37
C ARG A 240 16.19 3.12 0.99
N PHE A 241 15.52 2.53 1.98
CA PHE A 241 14.46 1.56 1.73
C PHE A 241 13.21 2.21 1.11
N LEU A 242 12.79 3.37 1.63
CA LEU A 242 11.62 4.11 1.10
C LEU A 242 11.96 5.05 -0.06
N LEU A 243 13.22 5.11 -0.48
CA LEU A 243 13.72 6.07 -1.48
C LEU A 243 13.37 7.53 -1.15
N LEU A 244 13.43 7.88 0.13
CA LEU A 244 13.24 9.25 0.58
C LEU A 244 14.60 9.98 0.65
N PRO A 245 14.65 11.29 0.36
CA PRO A 245 15.79 12.10 0.75
C PRO A 245 16.08 11.94 2.25
N TYR A 246 17.36 11.82 2.62
CA TYR A 246 17.75 11.59 4.00
C TYR A 246 17.15 12.62 4.97
N GLU A 247 17.20 13.90 4.61
CA GLU A 247 16.61 14.98 5.41
C GLU A 247 15.09 14.88 5.55
N THR A 248 14.40 14.36 4.53
CA THR A 248 12.95 14.10 4.62
C THR A 248 12.65 13.00 5.62
N ALA A 249 13.38 11.87 5.54
CA ALA A 249 13.24 10.77 6.49
C ALA A 249 13.60 11.22 7.92
N ARG A 250 14.72 11.93 8.10
CA ARG A 250 15.16 12.47 9.39
C ARG A 250 14.10 13.37 10.02
N ARG A 251 13.54 14.31 9.25
CA ARG A 251 12.47 15.22 9.74
C ARG A 251 11.20 14.46 10.12
N ALA A 252 10.79 13.46 9.34
CA ALA A 252 9.64 12.62 9.67
C ALA A 252 9.87 11.85 10.98
N ILE A 253 11.05 11.25 11.13
CA ILE A 253 11.45 10.51 12.34
C ILE A 253 11.46 11.43 13.56
N THR A 254 12.00 12.64 13.46
CA THR A 254 11.97 13.62 14.57
C THR A 254 10.54 13.97 14.99
N ARG A 255 9.60 14.08 14.04
CA ARG A 255 8.17 14.28 14.39
C ARG A 255 7.57 13.05 15.08
N LEU A 256 7.94 11.84 14.65
CA LEU A 256 7.49 10.59 15.29
C LEU A 256 8.06 10.43 16.70
N GLU A 257 9.31 10.83 16.92
CA GLU A 257 9.98 10.85 18.23
C GLU A 257 9.28 11.83 19.19
N ALA A 258 8.97 13.05 18.72
CA ALA A 258 8.26 14.05 19.51
C ALA A 258 6.86 13.58 19.95
N ARG A 259 6.26 12.63 19.22
CA ARG A 259 4.97 12.00 19.52
C ARG A 259 5.09 10.70 20.31
N GLY A 260 6.32 10.30 20.67
CA GLY A 260 6.59 9.06 21.37
C GLY A 260 6.21 7.80 20.60
N LEU A 261 6.15 7.86 19.27
CA LEU A 261 5.85 6.71 18.40
C LEU A 261 7.11 5.94 17.97
N VAL A 262 8.26 6.60 18.02
CA VAL A 262 9.58 6.04 17.73
C VAL A 262 10.54 6.41 18.86
N LYS A 263 11.33 5.44 19.32
CA LYS A 263 12.42 5.64 20.28
C LYS A 263 13.75 5.59 19.54
N ARG A 264 14.63 6.55 19.81
CA ARG A 264 16.01 6.54 19.31
C ARG A 264 16.95 6.08 20.42
N GLY A 265 17.61 4.96 20.19
CA GLY A 265 18.66 4.43 21.06
C GLY A 265 20.03 4.46 20.39
N PRO A 266 21.09 4.03 21.11
CA PRO A 266 22.46 4.01 20.58
C PRO A 266 22.63 3.18 19.31
N ARG A 267 21.80 2.14 19.14
CA ARG A 267 21.84 1.20 18.01
C ARG A 267 20.91 1.57 16.84
N GLY A 268 20.08 2.61 16.99
CA GLY A 268 19.12 3.03 15.97
C GLY A 268 17.71 3.26 16.51
N LEU A 269 16.74 3.16 15.61
CA LEU A 269 15.33 3.47 15.83
C LEU A 269 14.54 2.21 16.14
N THR A 270 13.63 2.30 17.11
CA THR A 270 12.68 1.25 17.44
C THR A 270 11.26 1.80 17.57
N VAL A 271 10.28 1.04 17.09
CA VAL A 271 8.87 1.16 17.51
C VAL A 271 8.67 0.14 18.62
N GLY A 272 8.35 0.59 19.83
CA GLY A 272 8.21 -0.28 21.00
C GLY A 272 6.87 -1.03 21.04
N ALA A 273 6.82 -2.09 21.84
CA ALA A 273 5.62 -2.85 22.14
C ALA A 273 4.51 -1.95 22.72
N ASP A 274 4.90 -0.95 23.53
CA ASP A 274 4.02 0.07 24.10
C ASP A 274 3.34 0.97 23.07
N VAL A 275 3.94 1.12 21.88
CA VAL A 275 3.35 1.91 20.79
C VAL A 275 2.33 1.08 20.02
N VAL A 276 2.65 -0.18 19.72
CA VAL A 276 1.77 -1.05 18.91
C VAL A 276 0.49 -1.46 19.63
N THR A 277 0.47 -1.36 20.97
CA THR A 277 -0.70 -1.62 21.81
C THR A 277 -1.55 -0.38 22.09
N ARG A 278 -1.15 0.81 21.63
CA ARG A 278 -1.94 2.03 21.83
C ARG A 278 -3.31 1.93 21.13
N PRO A 279 -4.39 2.45 21.72
CA PRO A 279 -5.74 2.35 21.16
C PRO A 279 -5.84 2.82 19.70
N GLU A 280 -5.20 3.94 19.35
CA GLU A 280 -5.20 4.47 17.99
C GLU A 280 -4.46 3.57 17.00
N VAL A 281 -3.39 2.89 17.44
CA VAL A 281 -2.64 1.95 16.59
C VAL A 281 -3.42 0.65 16.42
N VAL A 282 -4.05 0.15 17.49
CA VAL A 282 -4.94 -1.02 17.44
C VAL A 282 -6.14 -0.75 16.52
N SER A 283 -6.73 0.44 16.59
CA SER A 283 -7.79 0.85 15.65
C SER A 283 -7.29 0.85 14.20
N GLY A 284 -6.08 1.36 13.94
CA GLY A 284 -5.44 1.28 12.63
C GLY A 284 -5.21 -0.16 12.13
N ILE A 285 -4.85 -1.08 13.03
CA ILE A 285 -4.69 -2.52 12.72
C ILE A 285 -6.02 -3.13 12.31
N LEU A 286 -7.09 -2.92 13.08
CA LEU A 286 -8.41 -3.48 12.79
C LEU A 286 -8.97 -2.98 11.45
N GLN A 287 -8.77 -1.70 11.14
CA GLN A 287 -9.18 -1.18 9.83
C GLN A 287 -8.35 -1.79 8.70
N LEU A 288 -7.04 -1.90 8.87
CA LEU A 288 -6.18 -2.50 7.86
C LEU A 288 -6.64 -3.93 7.55
N VAL A 289 -7.01 -4.70 8.57
CA VAL A 289 -7.58 -6.04 8.41
C VAL A 289 -8.84 -5.98 7.55
N ALA A 290 -9.80 -5.10 7.86
CA ALA A 290 -11.02 -4.94 7.08
C ALA A 290 -10.76 -4.50 5.62
N LEU A 291 -9.81 -3.58 5.40
CA LEU A 291 -9.36 -3.18 4.06
C LEU A 291 -8.72 -4.35 3.32
N THR A 292 -7.97 -5.19 4.03
CA THR A 292 -7.31 -6.36 3.47
C THR A 292 -8.32 -7.42 3.06
N GLU A 293 -9.31 -7.71 3.90
CA GLU A 293 -10.40 -8.65 3.58
C GLU A 293 -11.18 -8.16 2.35
N THR A 294 -11.49 -6.86 2.28
CA THR A 294 -12.11 -6.25 1.10
C THR A 294 -11.24 -6.40 -0.15
N PHE A 295 -9.95 -6.10 -0.04
CA PHE A 295 -9.00 -6.23 -1.13
C PHE A 295 -8.88 -7.68 -1.64
N LEU A 296 -8.83 -8.67 -0.73
CA LEU A 296 -8.83 -10.09 -1.11
C LEU A 296 -10.13 -10.50 -1.82
N ALA A 297 -11.28 -10.01 -1.36
CA ALA A 297 -12.56 -10.25 -2.02
C ALA A 297 -12.61 -9.65 -3.43
N ASP A 298 -12.11 -8.43 -3.62
CA ASP A 298 -12.07 -7.78 -4.93
C ASP A 298 -11.08 -8.47 -5.88
N LEU A 299 -9.93 -8.91 -5.37
CA LEU A 299 -8.99 -9.74 -6.13
C LEU A 299 -9.63 -11.06 -6.56
N ALA A 300 -10.37 -11.72 -5.67
CA ALA A 300 -11.08 -12.94 -6.01
C ALA A 300 -12.11 -12.71 -7.12
N ARG A 301 -12.88 -11.61 -7.05
CA ARG A 301 -13.82 -11.22 -8.13
C ARG A 301 -13.12 -10.90 -9.45
N ALA A 302 -11.87 -10.46 -9.42
CA ALA A 302 -11.05 -10.27 -10.62
C ALA A 302 -10.44 -11.57 -11.15
N GLY A 303 -10.44 -12.64 -10.35
CA GLY A 303 -9.92 -13.97 -10.71
C GLY A 303 -8.60 -14.36 -10.02
N VAL A 304 -8.24 -13.70 -8.93
CA VAL A 304 -7.07 -14.03 -8.10
C VAL A 304 -7.54 -14.43 -6.70
N ALA A 305 -7.52 -15.71 -6.42
CA ALA A 305 -7.83 -16.24 -5.09
C ALA A 305 -6.91 -17.41 -4.74
N TYR A 306 -6.61 -17.56 -3.45
CA TYR A 306 -5.96 -18.78 -2.99
C TYR A 306 -6.95 -19.94 -3.07
N ARG A 307 -6.61 -20.90 -3.93
CA ARG A 307 -7.31 -22.18 -4.04
C ARG A 307 -6.31 -23.25 -3.60
N PRO A 308 -6.53 -23.96 -2.48
CA PRO A 308 -5.70 -25.10 -2.18
C PRO A 308 -5.78 -26.06 -3.37
N ASN A 309 -4.64 -26.64 -3.75
CA ASN A 309 -4.63 -27.66 -4.80
C ASN A 309 -5.66 -28.74 -4.37
N PRO A 310 -6.60 -29.17 -5.24
CA PRO A 310 -7.40 -30.32 -4.89
C PRO A 310 -6.44 -31.45 -4.53
N ALA A 311 -6.68 -32.10 -3.39
CA ALA A 311 -5.93 -33.30 -3.05
C ALA A 311 -6.00 -34.24 -4.27
N PRO A 312 -4.89 -34.91 -4.66
CA PRO A 312 -5.00 -35.95 -5.66
C PRO A 312 -6.01 -36.98 -5.15
N ASP A 313 -7.04 -37.25 -5.96
CA ASP A 313 -8.03 -38.31 -5.72
C ASP A 313 -7.37 -39.67 -5.51
#